data_AF-W2T1S6-F1
#
_entry.id   AF-W2T1S6-F1
#
_cell.length_a   1.000
_cell.length_b   1.000
_cell.length_c   1.000
_cell.angle_alpha   90.00
_cell.angle_beta   90.00
_cell.angle_gamma   90.00
#
_symmetry.space_group_name_H-M   'P 1'
#
loop_
_entity.id
_entity.type
_entity.pdbx_description
1 polymer ?
#
loop_
_entity_poly.entity_id
_entity_poly.type
_entity_poly.pdbx_seq_one_letter_code
_entity_poly.pdbx_strand_id
1 'polypeptide(L)'
;MLKWFTYMTSAREETEKIDDGRDEIMDNDDNMMIDLILAEIESVVAAFETEKERSRLERACDRLRPSEWSKLINLWKARSKNASSREHILDCFVSSVHEVILSRPRPPTVGDVLRKYMRSASSINAVSDSPRSMGSTRSLADVSFRELSEVV
;
A
#
# COMPACT_ATOMS: atom_id res chain seq x y z
N MET A 1 -11.64 -10.73 -25.01
CA MET A 1 -12.87 -9.91 -24.96
C MET A 1 -12.53 -8.42 -25.12
N LEU A 2 -11.98 -8.01 -26.26
CA LEU A 2 -11.58 -6.60 -26.50
C LEU A 2 -11.91 -6.13 -27.92
N LYS A 3 -12.84 -6.81 -28.62
CA LYS A 3 -13.18 -6.52 -30.03
C LYS A 3 -14.35 -5.54 -30.20
N TRP A 4 -14.95 -5.03 -29.12
CA TRP A 4 -16.21 -4.27 -29.24
C TRP A 4 -16.05 -2.75 -29.16
N PHE A 5 -14.85 -2.23 -28.84
CA PHE A 5 -14.63 -0.78 -28.78
C PHE A 5 -14.35 -0.15 -30.16
N THR A 6 -13.89 -0.94 -31.12
CA THR A 6 -13.47 -0.46 -32.45
C THR A 6 -14.60 -0.31 -33.47
N TYR A 7 -15.85 -0.66 -33.11
CA TYR A 7 -16.97 -0.64 -34.07
C TYR A 7 -17.94 0.54 -33.91
N MET A 8 -17.79 1.39 -32.88
CA MET A 8 -18.70 2.54 -32.65
C MET A 8 -18.24 3.87 -33.27
N THR A 9 -17.04 3.96 -33.83
CA THR A 9 -16.53 5.18 -34.47
C THR A 9 -16.72 5.21 -35.99
N SER A 10 -17.36 4.19 -36.56
CA SER A 10 -17.61 4.11 -38.02
C SER A 10 -18.96 4.72 -38.40
N ALA A 11 -19.17 5.99 -38.08
CA ALA A 11 -20.22 6.79 -38.72
C ALA A 11 -19.59 7.55 -39.89
N ARG A 12 -20.08 7.24 -41.09
CA ARG A 12 -19.68 7.78 -42.40
C ARG A 12 -19.79 9.30 -42.43
N GLU A 13 -18.76 9.96 -42.93
CA GLU A 13 -18.90 11.23 -43.64
C GLU A 13 -18.28 11.06 -45.03
N GLU A 14 -19.15 11.08 -46.05
CA GLU A 14 -18.78 11.36 -47.44
C GLU A 14 -18.86 12.88 -47.60
N THR A 15 -17.73 13.53 -47.84
CA THR A 15 -17.67 14.90 -48.35
C THR A 15 -16.77 14.93 -49.58
N GLU A 16 -17.41 14.89 -50.75
CA GLU A 16 -16.78 15.29 -52.01
C GLU A 16 -16.43 16.78 -51.96
N LYS A 17 -15.15 17.12 -52.11
CA LYS A 17 -14.70 18.35 -52.75
C LYS A 17 -13.45 18.11 -53.58
N ILE A 18 -13.61 18.30 -54.88
CA ILE A 18 -12.56 18.59 -55.85
C ILE A 18 -12.19 20.06 -55.65
N ASP A 19 -10.92 20.40 -55.40
CA ASP A 19 -10.14 21.39 -56.19
C ASP A 19 -8.73 21.63 -55.61
N ASP A 20 -7.79 21.79 -56.54
CA ASP A 20 -6.40 22.28 -56.51
C ASP A 20 -5.28 21.56 -55.71
N GLY A 21 -4.53 20.71 -56.41
CA GLY A 21 -3.46 19.84 -55.90
C GLY A 21 -2.03 20.38 -56.03
N ARG A 22 -1.78 21.66 -55.73
CA ARG A 22 -0.40 22.19 -55.64
C ARG A 22 -0.35 23.36 -54.66
N ASP A 23 -0.10 23.07 -53.38
CA ASP A 23 0.69 23.93 -52.46
C ASP A 23 0.82 23.34 -51.03
N GLU A 24 0.17 22.21 -50.69
CA GLU A 24 0.19 21.67 -49.30
C GLU A 24 1.19 20.54 -49.02
N ILE A 25 2.10 20.21 -49.93
CA ILE A 25 3.02 19.06 -49.75
C ILE A 25 4.16 19.37 -48.75
N MET A 26 4.52 20.65 -48.57
CA MET A 26 5.71 21.03 -47.80
C MET A 26 5.52 20.91 -46.27
N ASP A 27 4.32 21.15 -45.76
CA ASP A 27 4.02 21.11 -44.32
C ASP A 27 3.70 19.68 -43.83
N ASN A 28 3.44 18.75 -44.75
CA ASN A 28 3.13 17.36 -44.43
C ASN A 28 4.37 16.59 -43.94
N ASP A 29 5.54 16.86 -44.51
CA ASP A 29 6.80 16.21 -44.09
C ASP A 29 7.23 16.67 -42.70
N ASP A 30 7.07 17.96 -42.39
CA ASP A 30 7.35 18.52 -41.06
C ASP A 30 6.37 17.97 -40.02
N ASN A 31 5.07 17.87 -40.34
CA ASN A 31 4.09 17.23 -39.46
C ASN A 31 4.40 15.75 -39.22
N MET A 32 4.79 15.00 -40.26
CA MET A 32 5.22 13.60 -40.09
C MET A 32 6.47 13.50 -39.20
N MET A 33 7.42 14.43 -39.34
CA MET A 33 8.61 14.44 -38.49
C MET A 33 8.27 14.78 -37.04
N ILE A 34 7.36 15.73 -36.82
CA ILE A 34 6.82 16.08 -35.50
C ILE A 34 6.13 14.86 -34.88
N ASP A 35 5.27 14.16 -35.62
CA ASP A 35 4.56 12.98 -35.13
C ASP A 35 5.53 11.85 -34.74
N LEU A 36 6.59 11.63 -35.52
CA LEU A 36 7.63 10.66 -35.18
C LEU A 36 8.38 11.03 -33.90
N ILE A 37 8.70 12.32 -33.73
CA ILE A 37 9.36 12.81 -32.51
C ILE A 37 8.43 12.68 -31.31
N LEU A 38 7.15 13.02 -31.45
CA LEU A 38 6.15 12.88 -30.40
C LEU A 38 5.98 11.41 -30.00
N ALA A 39 5.85 10.50 -30.97
CA ALA A 39 5.76 9.08 -30.72
C ALA A 39 7.00 8.53 -29.98
N GLU A 40 8.20 8.98 -30.37
CA GLU A 40 9.43 8.60 -29.68
C GLU A 40 9.46 9.13 -28.24
N ILE A 41 9.13 10.41 -28.03
CA ILE A 41 9.04 11.03 -26.70
C ILE A 41 8.03 10.27 -25.83
N GLU A 42 6.84 9.99 -26.35
CA GLU A 42 5.81 9.23 -25.64
C GLU A 42 6.31 7.84 -25.27
N SER A 43 7.01 7.15 -26.16
CA SER A 43 7.57 5.83 -25.90
C SER A 43 8.63 5.87 -24.78
N VAL A 44 9.52 6.86 -24.81
CA VAL A 44 10.57 7.05 -23.81
C VAL A 44 9.97 7.41 -22.46
N VAL A 45 8.97 8.29 -22.43
CA VAL A 45 8.24 8.67 -21.20
C VAL A 45 7.51 7.46 -20.61
N ALA A 46 6.79 6.69 -21.42
CA ALA A 46 6.08 5.49 -20.97
C ALA A 46 7.03 4.44 -20.39
N ALA A 47 8.20 4.24 -21.02
CA ALA A 47 9.24 3.35 -20.52
C ALA A 47 9.80 3.85 -19.17
N PHE A 48 10.10 5.15 -19.06
CA PHE A 48 10.60 5.76 -17.84
C PHE A 48 9.61 5.67 -16.68
N GLU A 49 8.33 5.96 -16.91
CA GLU A 49 7.28 5.86 -15.89
C GLU A 49 7.13 4.42 -15.40
N THR A 50 7.18 3.46 -16.31
CA THR A 50 7.13 2.03 -15.97
C THR A 50 8.32 1.60 -15.12
N GLU A 51 9.53 2.03 -15.46
CA GLU A 51 10.74 1.72 -14.68
C GLU A 51 10.70 2.39 -13.30
N LYS A 52 10.25 3.64 -13.23
CA LYS A 52 10.07 4.38 -11.98
C LYS A 52 9.08 3.68 -11.04
N GLU A 53 7.96 3.19 -11.58
CA GLU A 53 6.98 2.43 -10.83
C GLU A 53 7.56 1.11 -10.32
N ARG A 54 8.24 0.36 -11.19
CA ARG A 54 8.91 -0.89 -10.81
C ARG A 54 9.88 -0.66 -9.65
N SER A 55 10.77 0.32 -9.79
CA SER A 55 11.73 0.72 -8.76
C SER A 55 11.06 1.13 -7.44
N ARG A 56 9.87 1.73 -7.49
CA ARG A 56 9.08 2.10 -6.30
C ARG A 56 8.49 0.86 -5.62
N LEU A 57 7.95 -0.09 -6.39
CA LEU A 57 7.36 -1.33 -5.88
C LEU A 57 8.42 -2.24 -5.28
N GLU A 58 9.57 -2.39 -5.94
CA GLU A 58 10.72 -3.17 -5.44
C GLU A 58 11.16 -2.63 -4.07
N ARG A 59 11.40 -1.31 -3.96
CA ARG A 59 11.75 -0.66 -2.69
C ARG A 59 10.72 -0.87 -1.58
N ALA A 60 9.43 -0.90 -1.91
CA ALA A 60 8.40 -1.20 -0.90
C ALA A 60 8.53 -2.65 -0.40
N CYS A 61 8.81 -3.59 -1.31
CA CYS A 61 8.91 -5.02 -1.05
C CYS A 61 10.23 -5.46 -0.40
N ASP A 62 11.31 -4.67 -0.46
CA ASP A 62 12.63 -5.01 0.10
C ASP A 62 12.60 -5.55 1.54
N ARG A 63 11.67 -5.03 2.35
CA ARG A 63 11.55 -5.36 3.77
C ARG A 63 10.60 -6.52 4.04
N LEU A 64 9.92 -7.06 3.02
CA LEU A 64 8.90 -8.09 3.13
C LEU A 64 9.53 -9.48 3.28
N ARG A 65 9.00 -10.32 4.17
CA ARG A 65 9.49 -11.68 4.37
C ARG A 65 8.76 -12.65 3.42
N PRO A 66 9.39 -13.75 2.98
CA PRO A 66 8.75 -14.73 2.11
C PRO A 66 7.40 -15.27 2.64
N SER A 67 7.29 -15.45 3.96
CA SER A 67 6.06 -15.94 4.61
C SER A 67 4.89 -14.94 4.58
N GLU A 68 5.13 -13.69 4.22
CA GLU A 68 4.14 -12.60 4.30
C GLU A 68 3.45 -12.32 2.96
N TRP A 69 3.95 -12.86 1.84
CA TRP A 69 3.40 -12.65 0.50
C TRP A 69 1.92 -13.04 0.41
N SER A 70 1.52 -14.16 0.99
CA SER A 70 0.12 -14.60 0.97
C SER A 70 -0.81 -13.61 1.68
N LYS A 71 -0.35 -13.04 2.81
CA LYS A 71 -1.11 -12.02 3.55
C LYS A 71 -1.20 -10.72 2.75
N LEU A 72 -0.09 -10.29 2.14
CA LEU A 72 -0.06 -9.11 1.27
C LEU A 72 -1.03 -9.25 0.10
N ILE A 73 -0.99 -10.38 -0.62
CA ILE A 73 -1.85 -10.62 -1.80
C ILE A 73 -3.32 -10.52 -1.41
N ASN A 74 -3.72 -11.15 -0.31
CA ASN A 74 -5.12 -11.10 0.15
C ASN A 74 -5.55 -9.68 0.53
N LEU A 75 -4.70 -8.95 1.25
CA LEU A 75 -4.98 -7.58 1.67
C LEU A 75 -5.07 -6.62 0.47
N TRP A 76 -4.09 -6.68 -0.42
CA TRP A 76 -4.06 -5.85 -1.62
C TRP A 76 -5.26 -6.14 -2.52
N LYS A 77 -5.58 -7.42 -2.79
CA LYS A 77 -6.77 -7.79 -3.58
C LYS A 77 -8.07 -7.32 -2.98
N ALA A 78 -8.19 -7.25 -1.65
CA ALA A 78 -9.37 -6.69 -1.00
C ALA A 78 -9.46 -5.18 -1.20
N ARG A 79 -8.33 -4.48 -1.14
CA ARG A 79 -8.23 -3.02 -1.22
C ARG A 79 -8.33 -2.48 -2.65
N SER A 80 -7.82 -3.22 -3.64
CA SER A 80 -7.79 -2.79 -5.04
C SER A 80 -9.11 -2.99 -5.80
N LYS A 81 -10.15 -3.60 -5.18
CA LYS A 81 -11.43 -3.90 -5.86
C LYS A 81 -12.13 -2.67 -6.45
N ASN A 82 -11.95 -1.52 -5.81
CA ASN A 82 -12.59 -0.26 -6.18
C ASN A 82 -11.59 0.75 -6.75
N ALA A 83 -10.37 0.31 -7.09
CA ALA A 83 -9.37 1.20 -7.66
C ALA A 83 -9.74 1.53 -9.11
N SER A 84 -9.83 2.82 -9.42
CA SER A 84 -10.28 3.36 -10.71
C SER A 84 -9.15 3.83 -11.62
N SER A 85 -7.91 3.93 -11.11
CA SER A 85 -6.73 4.34 -11.88
C SER A 85 -5.54 3.44 -11.58
N ARG A 86 -4.55 3.45 -12.47
CA ARG A 86 -3.28 2.71 -12.32
C ARG A 86 -2.57 3.12 -11.02
N GLU A 87 -2.49 4.41 -10.77
CA GLU A 87 -1.85 5.04 -9.62
C GLU A 87 -2.54 4.60 -8.34
N HIS A 88 -3.88 4.57 -8.34
CA HIS A 88 -4.65 4.10 -7.20
C HIS A 88 -4.41 2.61 -6.92
N ILE A 89 -4.25 1.77 -7.96
CA ILE A 89 -3.89 0.35 -7.81
C ILE A 89 -2.50 0.22 -7.15
N LEU A 90 -1.52 1.01 -7.62
CA LEU A 90 -0.16 1.01 -7.09
C LEU A 90 -0.11 1.52 -5.64
N ASP A 91 -0.86 2.56 -5.32
CA ASP A 91 -0.96 3.11 -3.97
C ASP A 91 -1.63 2.13 -3.01
N CYS A 92 -2.68 1.42 -3.46
CA CYS A 92 -3.28 0.32 -2.71
C CYS A 92 -2.26 -0.78 -2.41
N PHE A 93 -1.41 -1.13 -3.38
CA PHE A 93 -0.37 -2.14 -3.19
C PHE A 93 0.66 -1.69 -2.16
N VAL A 94 1.26 -0.51 -2.35
CA VAL A 94 2.30 0.03 -1.45
C VAL A 94 1.76 0.16 -0.03
N SER A 95 0.55 0.68 0.14
CA SER A 95 -0.10 0.79 1.45
C SER A 95 -0.31 -0.58 2.10
N SER A 96 -0.67 -1.60 1.32
CA SER A 96 -0.83 -2.98 1.81
C SER A 96 0.49 -3.59 2.25
N VAL A 97 1.59 -3.32 1.53
CA VAL A 97 2.94 -3.73 1.95
C VAL A 97 3.30 -3.12 3.30
N HIS A 98 3.10 -1.81 3.46
CA HIS A 98 3.38 -1.13 4.71
C HIS A 98 2.57 -1.69 5.87
N GLU A 99 1.28 -1.94 5.68
CA GLU A 99 0.43 -2.51 6.71
C GLU A 99 0.89 -3.91 7.16
N VAL A 100 1.25 -4.78 6.21
CA VAL A 100 1.80 -6.11 6.52
C VAL A 100 3.06 -5.97 7.37
N ILE A 101 4.00 -5.11 6.98
CA ILE A 101 5.23 -4.86 7.72
C ILE A 101 4.94 -4.31 9.13
N LEU A 102 4.01 -3.36 9.24
CA LEU A 102 3.70 -2.70 10.51
C LEU A 102 2.94 -3.62 11.47
N SER A 103 2.20 -4.61 10.94
CA SER A 103 1.43 -5.60 11.72
C SER A 103 2.29 -6.66 12.41
N ARG A 104 3.61 -6.65 12.18
CA ARG A 104 4.54 -7.57 12.83
C ARG A 104 4.53 -7.35 14.36
N PRO A 105 4.66 -8.42 15.14
CA PRO A 105 4.87 -8.30 16.58
C PRO A 105 6.08 -7.40 16.84
N ARG A 106 5.91 -6.39 17.69
CA ARG A 106 7.00 -5.53 18.14
C ARG A 106 7.29 -5.83 19.61
N PRO A 107 8.56 -5.73 20.04
CA PRO A 107 8.88 -5.75 21.46
C PRO A 107 8.04 -4.70 22.20
N PRO A 108 7.50 -5.04 23.39
CA PRO A 108 6.73 -4.09 24.17
C PRO A 108 7.60 -2.88 24.50
N THR A 109 7.06 -1.69 24.26
CA THR A 109 7.73 -0.45 24.66
C THR A 109 7.56 -0.23 26.17
N VAL A 110 8.42 0.60 26.77
CA VAL A 110 8.25 1.03 28.17
C VAL A 110 6.85 1.62 28.40
N GLY A 111 6.32 2.35 27.41
CA GLY A 111 4.95 2.87 27.44
C GLY A 111 3.88 1.78 27.45
N ASP A 112 4.08 0.67 26.74
CA ASP A 112 3.15 -0.47 26.76
C ASP A 112 3.18 -1.18 28.10
N VAL A 113 4.36 -1.32 28.71
CA VAL A 113 4.53 -1.87 30.05
C VAL A 113 3.86 -0.96 31.09
N LEU A 114 4.09 0.35 31.03
CA LEU A 114 3.47 1.33 31.94
C LEU A 114 1.95 1.36 31.78
N ARG A 115 1.44 1.38 30.54
CA ARG A 115 0.00 1.36 30.27
C ARG A 115 -0.64 0.05 30.76
N LYS A 116 0.03 -1.08 30.56
CA LYS A 116 -0.39 -2.37 31.12
C LYS A 116 -0.43 -2.30 32.64
N TYR A 117 0.61 -1.75 33.28
CA TYR A 117 0.64 -1.55 34.72
C TYR A 117 -0.50 -0.65 35.21
N MET A 118 -0.75 0.51 34.59
CA MET A 118 -1.87 1.39 34.98
C MET A 118 -3.24 0.74 34.81
N ARG A 119 -3.43 -0.08 33.76
CA ARG A 119 -4.69 -0.81 33.53
C ARG A 119 -4.83 -2.03 34.45
N SER A 120 -3.72 -2.66 34.81
CA SER A 120 -3.67 -3.84 35.70
C SER A 120 -3.59 -3.45 37.17
N ALA A 121 -3.23 -2.21 37.50
CA ALA A 121 -3.32 -1.63 38.83
C ALA A 121 -4.79 -1.33 39.14
N SER A 122 -5.59 -2.39 39.35
CA SER A 122 -6.63 -2.32 40.35
C SER A 122 -5.92 -1.99 41.66
N SER A 123 -5.99 -0.71 42.01
CA SER A 123 -5.23 -0.06 43.07
C SER A 123 -5.10 -0.93 44.32
N ILE A 124 -3.87 -1.11 44.82
CA ILE A 124 -3.59 -1.65 46.17
C ILE A 124 -4.21 -0.77 47.26
N ASN A 125 -4.51 0.50 46.93
CA ASN A 125 -5.25 1.44 47.76
C ASN A 125 -6.69 1.66 47.27
N ALA A 126 -7.26 0.76 46.45
CA ALA A 126 -8.69 0.81 46.16
C ALA A 126 -9.37 0.53 47.48
N VAL A 127 -9.89 1.59 48.10
CA VAL A 127 -10.70 1.51 49.31
C VAL A 127 -11.95 0.72 48.93
N SER A 128 -11.87 -0.60 49.08
CA SER A 128 -13.03 -1.46 49.15
C SER A 128 -13.75 -1.10 50.43
N ASP A 129 -14.84 -0.37 50.31
CA ASP A 129 -15.77 -0.13 51.41
C ASP A 129 -16.32 -1.49 51.91
N SER A 130 -15.71 -1.98 53.01
CA SER A 130 -16.27 -2.88 54.04
C SER A 130 -16.44 -4.39 53.72
N PRO A 131 -16.51 -5.29 54.75
CA PRO A 131 -15.50 -5.55 55.77
C PRO A 131 -14.99 -7.02 55.75
N ARG A 132 -13.76 -7.19 56.28
CA ARG A 132 -13.06 -8.42 56.72
C ARG A 132 -13.74 -9.79 56.53
N SER A 133 -13.04 -10.70 55.85
CA SER A 133 -12.92 -12.10 56.26
C SER A 133 -11.60 -12.70 55.75
N MET A 134 -11.00 -13.54 56.58
CA MET A 134 -9.64 -14.05 56.55
C MET A 134 -9.23 -14.79 55.26
N GLY A 135 -7.96 -14.62 54.85
CA GLY A 135 -7.35 -15.48 53.84
C GLY A 135 -6.02 -14.98 53.28
N SER A 136 -4.98 -14.93 54.11
CA SER A 136 -3.56 -15.10 53.74
C SER A 136 -3.08 -14.53 52.39
N THR A 137 -2.71 -13.26 52.35
CA THR A 137 -1.86 -12.71 51.28
C THR A 137 -0.40 -12.79 51.71
N ARG A 138 0.37 -13.73 51.13
CA ARG A 138 1.83 -13.65 51.19
C ARG A 138 2.26 -12.42 50.38
N SER A 139 2.88 -11.48 51.07
CA SER A 139 3.46 -10.26 50.51
C SER A 139 4.51 -10.61 49.46
N LEU A 140 4.39 -10.05 48.26
CA LEU A 140 5.40 -10.15 47.19
C LEU A 140 6.66 -9.30 47.47
N ALA A 141 6.71 -8.58 48.59
CA ALA A 141 7.87 -7.80 48.99
C ALA A 141 9.11 -8.65 49.35
N ASP A 142 8.94 -9.98 49.50
CA ASP A 142 10.02 -10.90 49.90
C ASP A 142 10.55 -11.79 48.75
N VAL A 143 10.11 -11.59 47.50
CA VAL A 143 10.61 -12.40 46.37
C VAL A 143 11.98 -11.91 45.92
N SER A 144 13.00 -12.72 46.21
CA SER A 144 14.39 -12.42 45.85
C SER A 144 14.65 -12.73 44.36
N PHE A 145 15.61 -12.01 43.77
CA PHE A 145 15.95 -12.04 42.34
C PHE A 145 16.23 -13.43 41.74
N ARG A 146 16.49 -14.45 42.57
CA ARG A 146 16.72 -15.84 42.13
C ARG A 146 15.44 -16.55 41.65
N GLU A 147 14.28 -16.24 42.23
CA GLU A 147 13.02 -16.93 41.92
C GLU A 147 12.39 -16.51 40.57
N LEU A 148 12.84 -15.40 39.97
CA LEU A 148 12.36 -14.93 38.67
C LEU A 148 12.88 -15.75 37.48
N SER A 149 13.87 -16.62 37.70
CA SER A 149 14.47 -17.46 36.64
C SER A 149 13.73 -18.77 36.37
N GLU A 150 12.81 -19.19 37.25
CA GLU A 150 12.02 -20.42 37.07
C GLU A 150 10.67 -20.20 36.36
N VAL A 151 10.30 -18.95 36.05
CA VAL A 151 9.01 -18.60 35.44
C VAL A 151 9.12 -18.29 33.93
N VAL A 152 10.34 -18.37 33.36
CA VAL A 152 10.63 -18.24 31.91
C VAL A 152 11.05 -19.59 31.36
#